data_AF-A0A7G7MM98-F1
#
_entry.id   AF-A0A7G7MM98-F1
#
_cell.length_a   1.000
_cell.length_b   1.000
_cell.length_c   1.000
_cell.angle_alpha   90.00
_cell.angle_beta   90.00
_cell.angle_gamma   90.00
#
_symmetry.space_group_name_H-M   'P 1'
#
loop_
_entity.id
_entity.type
_entity.pdbx_description
1 polymer ?
#
loop_
_entity_poly.entity_id
_entity_poly.type
_entity_poly.pdbx_seq_one_letter_code
_entity_poly.pdbx_strand_id
1 'polypeptide(L)'
;MSDIYYTSDGSIVELTDADGDGYQETTLVDQNADGVVDVELVDRDGDGYDDYAGFDNTPEDHRFQADVIAYDTAEEGGRDHRTDVVYDDRDFDGTFTGPDDTASHNYTGPVANANPYASPYGDDDVQATVNEVYDQR
;
A
#
# COMPACT_ATOMS: atom_id res chain seq x y z
N MET A 1 18.95 -2.82 3.24
CA MET A 1 18.76 -3.65 4.44
C MET A 1 17.25 -3.81 4.62
N SER A 2 16.77 -4.96 5.10
CA SER A 2 15.37 -5.08 5.49
C SER A 2 15.23 -5.41 6.96
N ASP A 3 14.21 -4.82 7.58
CA ASP A 3 13.86 -4.99 8.99
C ASP A 3 12.38 -5.38 9.10
N ILE A 4 12.07 -6.31 10.01
CA ILE A 4 10.72 -6.86 10.20
C ILE A 4 10.19 -6.45 11.58
N TYR A 5 8.95 -5.98 11.60
CA TYR A 5 8.25 -5.47 12.78
C TYR A 5 6.91 -6.22 12.97
N TYR A 6 6.51 -6.34 14.23
CA TYR A 6 5.22 -6.91 14.62
C TYR A 6 4.43 -5.80 15.29
N THR A 7 3.24 -5.50 14.77
CA THR A 7 2.39 -4.41 15.23
C THR A 7 1.37 -4.89 16.26
N SER A 8 0.76 -3.93 16.96
CA SER A 8 -0.21 -4.20 18.01
C SER A 8 -1.56 -4.73 17.48
N ASP A 9 -1.87 -4.44 16.21
CA ASP A 9 -3.03 -4.97 15.47
C ASP A 9 -2.85 -6.44 15.02
N GLY A 10 -1.61 -6.97 15.11
CA GLY A 10 -1.28 -8.35 14.73
C GLY A 10 -0.63 -8.48 13.35
N SER A 11 -0.48 -7.39 12.61
CA SER A 11 0.20 -7.36 11.32
C SER A 11 1.71 -7.58 11.45
N ILE A 12 2.31 -8.02 10.35
CA ILE A 12 3.75 -8.06 10.15
C ILE A 12 4.11 -7.02 9.09
N VAL A 13 5.07 -6.16 9.41
CA VAL A 13 5.55 -5.12 8.50
C VAL A 13 7.02 -5.35 8.19
N GLU A 14 7.36 -5.49 6.91
CA GLU A 14 8.74 -5.52 6.42
C GLU A 14 9.09 -4.17 5.77
N LEU A 15 10.19 -3.58 6.20
CA LEU A 15 10.68 -2.29 5.73
C LEU A 15 12.03 -2.47 5.05
N THR A 16 12.14 -2.02 3.80
CA THR A 16 13.36 -2.16 2.99
C THR A 16 13.96 -0.80 2.65
N ASP A 17 15.19 -0.59 3.13
CA ASP A 17 16.09 0.50 2.76
C ASP A 17 17.06 -0.03 1.67
N ALA A 18 16.72 0.16 0.41
CA ALA A 18 17.46 -0.35 -0.74
C ALA A 18 18.76 0.41 -1.02
N ASP A 19 18.82 1.71 -0.73
CA ASP A 19 19.98 2.55 -1.07
C ASP A 19 20.92 2.86 0.13
N GLY A 20 20.48 2.58 1.35
CA GLY A 20 21.24 2.64 2.59
C GLY A 20 21.30 4.02 3.22
N ASP A 21 20.37 4.91 2.91
CA ASP A 21 20.36 6.29 3.43
C ASP A 21 19.65 6.45 4.78
N GLY A 22 18.96 5.40 5.24
CA GLY A 22 18.22 5.35 6.50
C GLY A 22 16.72 5.64 6.39
N TYR A 23 16.23 5.98 5.19
CA TYR A 23 14.81 5.97 4.84
C TYR A 23 14.46 4.63 4.17
N GLN A 24 13.17 4.35 3.97
CA GLN A 24 12.75 3.07 3.41
C GLN A 24 11.98 3.32 2.13
N GLU A 25 12.42 2.68 1.05
CA GLU A 25 11.78 2.83 -0.25
C GLU A 25 10.63 1.83 -0.42
N THR A 26 10.54 0.79 0.40
CA THR A 26 9.48 -0.21 0.27
C THR A 26 9.03 -0.72 1.64
N THR A 27 7.71 -0.72 1.83
CA THR A 27 7.02 -1.27 3.01
C THR A 27 6.07 -2.36 2.56
N LEU A 28 6.19 -3.55 3.14
CA LEU A 28 5.27 -4.67 2.90
C LEU A 28 4.50 -4.95 4.18
N VAL A 29 3.18 -5.08 4.09
CA VAL A 29 2.28 -5.36 5.21
C VAL A 29 1.55 -6.68 4.95
N ASP A 30 1.72 -7.62 5.88
CA ASP A 30 0.96 -8.85 6.00
C ASP A 30 0.02 -8.68 7.20
N GLN A 31 -1.24 -8.35 6.94
CA GLN A 31 -2.21 -7.93 7.94
C GLN A 31 -2.71 -9.09 8.81
N ASN A 32 -2.63 -10.32 8.30
CA ASN A 32 -3.14 -11.51 8.98
C ASN A 32 -2.05 -12.46 9.51
N ALA A 33 -0.78 -12.12 9.25
CA ALA A 33 0.42 -12.88 9.59
C ALA A 33 0.45 -14.31 9.00
N ASP A 34 -0.09 -14.50 7.80
CA ASP A 34 -0.11 -15.79 7.10
C ASP A 34 1.12 -16.03 6.21
N GLY A 35 1.95 -15.00 6.03
CA GLY A 35 3.17 -15.02 5.23
C GLY A 35 2.97 -14.59 3.78
N VAL A 36 1.77 -14.16 3.38
CA VAL A 36 1.48 -13.48 2.12
C VAL A 36 1.31 -12.00 2.40
N VAL A 37 1.89 -11.16 1.54
CA VAL A 37 1.76 -9.70 1.64
C VAL A 37 0.35 -9.32 1.17
N ASP A 38 -0.30 -8.42 1.91
CA ASP A 38 -1.61 -7.87 1.56
C ASP A 38 -1.49 -6.46 0.98
N VAL A 39 -0.49 -5.70 1.46
CA VAL A 39 -0.25 -4.33 1.03
C VAL A 39 1.23 -4.09 0.76
N GLU A 40 1.52 -3.47 -0.38
CA GLU A 40 2.85 -2.96 -0.74
C GLU A 40 2.77 -1.43 -0.82
N LEU A 41 3.67 -0.71 -0.13
CA LEU A 41 3.82 0.73 -0.21
C LEU A 41 5.24 1.08 -0.66
N VAL A 42 5.39 2.14 -1.46
CA VAL A 42 6.69 2.58 -2.00
C VAL A 42 6.81 4.09 -1.91
N ASP A 43 7.82 4.57 -1.18
CA ASP A 43 8.32 5.96 -1.21
C ASP A 43 9.49 6.01 -2.21
N ARG A 44 9.27 6.62 -3.38
CA ARG A 44 10.22 6.53 -4.49
C ARG A 44 11.27 7.65 -4.45
N ASP A 45 10.94 8.79 -3.87
CA ASP A 45 11.85 9.93 -3.80
C ASP A 45 12.38 10.24 -2.40
N GLY A 46 12.01 9.43 -1.41
CA GLY A 46 12.56 9.45 -0.06
C GLY A 46 12.09 10.66 0.74
N ASP A 47 10.89 11.16 0.47
CA ASP A 47 10.35 12.33 1.17
C ASP A 47 9.57 11.98 2.46
N GLY A 48 9.43 10.68 2.74
CA GLY A 48 8.76 10.13 3.89
C GLY A 48 7.26 9.89 3.69
N TYR A 49 6.75 10.03 2.46
CA TYR A 49 5.37 9.72 2.09
C TYR A 49 5.37 8.71 0.94
N ASP A 50 4.44 7.75 1.00
CA ASP A 50 4.33 6.73 -0.04
C ASP A 50 3.73 7.32 -1.33
N ASP A 51 4.40 7.06 -2.46
CA ASP A 51 3.98 7.46 -3.81
C ASP A 51 3.05 6.46 -4.46
N TYR A 52 3.11 5.22 -3.99
CA TYR A 52 2.45 4.07 -4.55
C TYR A 52 1.96 3.16 -3.45
N ALA A 53 0.75 2.62 -3.63
CA ALA A 53 0.26 1.48 -2.88
C ALA A 53 -0.34 0.43 -3.82
N GLY A 54 -0.06 -0.84 -3.54
CA GLY A 54 -0.75 -1.99 -4.11
C GLY A 54 -1.48 -2.75 -3.02
N PHE A 55 -2.73 -3.13 -3.26
CA PHE A 55 -3.55 -3.89 -2.33
C PHE A 55 -4.04 -5.18 -2.98
N ASP A 56 -3.89 -6.29 -2.26
CA ASP A 56 -4.46 -7.58 -2.61
C ASP A 56 -5.80 -7.77 -1.89
N ASN A 57 -6.86 -7.95 -2.67
CA ASN A 57 -8.22 -8.16 -2.17
C ASN A 57 -8.69 -9.61 -2.40
N THR A 58 -7.86 -10.46 -2.98
CA THR A 58 -8.13 -11.87 -3.27
C THR A 58 -7.09 -12.83 -2.68
N PRO A 59 -6.78 -12.71 -1.38
CA PRO A 59 -5.63 -13.39 -0.79
C PRO A 59 -5.79 -14.92 -0.64
N GLU A 60 -6.98 -15.46 -0.92
CA GLU A 60 -7.22 -16.92 -1.00
C GLU A 60 -6.40 -17.59 -2.12
N ASP A 61 -5.87 -16.83 -3.07
CA ASP A 61 -5.01 -17.33 -4.13
C ASP A 61 -3.55 -17.60 -3.66
N HIS A 62 -3.23 -17.14 -2.43
CA HIS A 62 -1.94 -17.23 -1.73
C HIS A 62 -0.75 -16.62 -2.50
N ARG A 63 -0.97 -15.55 -3.24
CA ARG A 63 0.08 -14.75 -3.87
C ARG A 63 -0.31 -13.29 -3.83
N PHE A 64 0.64 -12.41 -3.60
CA PHE A 64 0.39 -10.99 -3.82
C PHE A 64 0.12 -10.72 -5.30
N GLN A 65 -1.13 -10.41 -5.61
CA GLN A 65 -1.57 -9.86 -6.87
C GLN A 65 -2.39 -8.61 -6.55
N ALA A 66 -1.84 -7.44 -6.85
CA ALA A 66 -2.54 -6.20 -6.58
C ALA A 66 -3.82 -6.14 -7.42
N ASP A 67 -4.95 -6.04 -6.73
CA ASP A 67 -6.28 -5.81 -7.27
C ASP A 67 -6.60 -4.31 -7.31
N VAL A 68 -5.98 -3.55 -6.40
CA VAL A 68 -6.06 -2.09 -6.37
C VAL A 68 -4.67 -1.51 -6.35
N ILE A 69 -4.45 -0.50 -7.19
CA ILE A 69 -3.22 0.28 -7.20
C ILE A 69 -3.55 1.76 -7.07
N ALA A 70 -2.89 2.43 -6.13
CA ALA A 70 -3.02 3.85 -5.90
C ALA A 70 -1.70 4.59 -6.14
N TYR A 71 -1.79 5.82 -6.66
CA TYR A 71 -0.65 6.71 -6.86
C TYR A 71 -0.93 8.09 -6.27
N ASP A 72 0.05 8.66 -5.58
CA ASP A 72 0.22 10.11 -5.46
C ASP A 72 0.99 10.58 -6.71
N THR A 73 0.37 11.45 -7.49
CA THR A 73 1.02 12.04 -8.65
C THR A 73 1.27 13.52 -8.41
N ALA A 74 2.27 14.09 -9.07
CA ALA A 74 2.38 15.53 -9.07
C ALA A 74 1.29 16.12 -10.00
N GLU A 75 0.06 16.29 -9.53
CA GLU A 75 -0.91 17.19 -10.19
C GLU A 75 -0.41 18.65 -10.13
N GLU A 76 -1.02 19.56 -10.91
CA GLU A 76 -0.59 20.96 -11.09
C GLU A 76 -0.47 21.72 -9.74
N GLY A 77 0.67 21.58 -9.06
CA GLY A 77 0.90 22.10 -7.71
C GLY A 77 2.03 21.41 -6.94
N GLY A 78 2.42 20.19 -7.32
CA GLY A 78 3.38 19.34 -6.59
C GLY A 78 2.68 18.20 -5.85
N ARG A 79 3.43 17.19 -5.38
CA ARG A 79 2.88 16.12 -4.52
C ARG A 79 2.30 16.75 -3.26
N ASP A 80 1.03 16.47 -2.98
CA ASP A 80 0.36 16.91 -1.76
C ASP A 80 0.24 15.77 -0.72
N HIS A 81 0.97 14.67 -0.99
CA HIS A 81 1.04 13.46 -0.18
C HIS A 81 -0.30 12.75 -0.05
N ARG A 82 -1.15 12.92 -1.07
CA ARG A 82 -2.49 12.34 -1.12
C ARG A 82 -2.69 11.60 -2.44
N THR A 83 -3.57 10.62 -2.37
CA THR A 83 -3.87 9.78 -3.53
C THR A 83 -4.56 10.60 -4.61
N ASP A 84 -4.03 10.57 -5.82
CA ASP A 84 -4.67 11.18 -6.98
C ASP A 84 -5.46 10.15 -7.77
N VAL A 85 -4.79 9.05 -8.14
CA VAL A 85 -5.32 8.06 -9.06
C VAL A 85 -5.36 6.70 -8.39
N VAL A 86 -6.49 6.03 -8.51
CA VAL A 86 -6.68 4.63 -8.12
C VAL A 86 -7.12 3.83 -9.34
N TYR A 87 -6.36 2.79 -9.66
CA TYR A 87 -6.73 1.73 -10.57
C TYR A 87 -7.31 0.57 -9.76
N ASP A 88 -8.45 0.06 -10.20
CA ASP A 88 -9.24 -0.96 -9.50
C ASP A 88 -9.63 -2.02 -10.51
N ASP A 89 -8.99 -3.20 -10.39
CA ASP A 89 -9.36 -4.45 -11.07
C ASP A 89 -10.61 -4.98 -10.36
N ARG A 90 -11.77 -4.80 -10.99
CA ARG A 90 -13.06 -5.07 -10.33
C ARG A 90 -13.52 -6.50 -10.46
N ASP A 91 -12.91 -7.27 -11.36
CA ASP A 91 -13.23 -8.68 -11.55
C ASP A 91 -12.12 -9.63 -11.07
N PHE A 92 -11.01 -9.06 -10.58
CA PHE A 92 -9.86 -9.74 -10.00
C PHE A 92 -9.26 -10.76 -10.96
N ASP A 93 -9.15 -10.38 -12.24
CA ASP A 93 -8.54 -11.21 -13.28
C ASP A 93 -7.02 -11.01 -13.41
N GLY A 94 -6.46 -10.09 -12.60
CA GLY A 94 -5.05 -9.75 -12.53
C GLY A 94 -4.66 -8.71 -13.60
N THR A 95 -5.62 -8.04 -14.22
CA THR A 95 -5.40 -7.00 -15.20
C THR A 95 -6.26 -5.77 -14.92
N PHE A 96 -5.68 -4.58 -15.10
CA PHE A 96 -6.37 -3.30 -14.88
C PHE A 96 -6.95 -2.69 -16.18
N THR A 97 -7.18 -3.52 -17.20
CA THR A 97 -7.52 -3.05 -18.57
C THR A 97 -8.79 -3.65 -19.16
N GLY A 98 -9.45 -4.51 -18.41
CA GLY A 98 -10.74 -5.10 -18.73
C GLY A 98 -11.85 -4.06 -18.86
N PRO A 99 -12.98 -4.46 -19.46
CA PRO A 99 -14.14 -3.58 -19.60
C PRO A 99 -14.78 -3.23 -18.25
N ASP A 100 -14.54 -4.05 -17.23
CA ASP A 100 -15.11 -3.92 -15.90
C ASP A 100 -14.21 -3.11 -14.95
N ASP A 101 -12.98 -2.77 -15.31
CA ASP A 101 -12.04 -2.06 -14.44
C ASP A 101 -12.25 -0.55 -14.41
N THR A 102 -11.69 0.11 -13.40
CA THR A 102 -11.75 1.58 -13.27
C THR A 102 -10.40 2.22 -13.04
N ALA A 103 -10.29 3.46 -13.52
CA ALA A 103 -9.34 4.44 -13.05
C ALA A 103 -10.10 5.64 -12.49
N SER A 104 -10.06 5.84 -11.18
CA SER A 104 -10.73 6.94 -10.49
C SER A 104 -9.73 8.00 -10.04
N HIS A 105 -10.13 9.27 -10.15
CA HIS A 105 -9.28 10.45 -9.90
C HIS A 105 -9.83 11.34 -8.76
N ASN A 106 -10.47 10.75 -7.75
CA ASN A 106 -11.17 11.53 -6.70
C ASN A 106 -10.82 11.11 -5.27
N TYR A 107 -9.62 10.56 -5.08
CA TYR A 107 -9.18 10.23 -3.74
C TYR A 107 -8.54 11.46 -3.10
N THR A 108 -8.65 11.55 -1.78
CA THR A 108 -8.06 12.64 -1.01
C THR A 108 -7.47 12.14 0.30
N GLY A 109 -7.26 10.82 0.44
CA GLY A 109 -6.64 10.20 1.61
C GLY A 109 -5.16 9.90 1.36
N PRO A 110 -4.43 9.44 2.40
CA PRO A 110 -3.10 8.86 2.24
C PRO A 110 -3.14 7.71 1.24
N VAL A 111 -2.04 7.52 0.49
CA VAL A 111 -1.90 6.43 -0.49
C VAL A 111 -2.07 5.05 0.15
N ALA A 112 -1.58 4.88 1.38
CA ALA A 112 -1.76 3.65 2.17
C ALA A 112 -3.22 3.29 2.47
N ASN A 113 -4.15 4.25 2.44
CA ASN A 113 -5.58 4.03 2.75
C ASN A 113 -6.48 4.19 1.51
N ALA A 114 -5.89 4.08 0.32
CA ALA A 114 -6.58 4.30 -0.95
C ALA A 114 -7.43 3.12 -1.43
N ASN A 115 -7.41 1.98 -0.73
CA ASN A 115 -8.22 0.82 -1.08
C ASN A 115 -9.73 1.15 -0.93
N PRO A 116 -10.55 1.07 -1.99
CA PRO A 116 -12.00 1.25 -1.89
C PRO A 116 -12.72 0.08 -1.19
N TYR A 117 -12.07 -1.07 -1.09
CA TYR A 117 -12.60 -2.24 -0.41
C TYR A 117 -12.16 -2.23 1.06
N ALA A 118 -13.01 -2.75 1.93
CA ALA A 118 -12.57 -3.10 3.27
C ALA A 118 -11.52 -4.22 3.16
N SER A 119 -10.46 -4.14 3.96
CA SER A 119 -9.50 -5.21 4.10
C SER A 119 -10.25 -6.49 4.48
N PRO A 120 -9.99 -7.62 3.78
CA PRO A 120 -10.54 -8.91 4.16
C PRO A 120 -10.06 -9.34 5.57
N TYR A 121 -9.04 -8.68 6.12
CA TYR A 121 -8.40 -8.99 7.40
C TYR A 121 -8.70 -7.99 8.52
N GLY A 122 -9.47 -6.96 8.22
CA GLY A 122 -10.14 -6.13 9.23
C GLY A 122 -9.36 -4.90 9.70
N ASP A 123 -8.17 -4.64 9.16
CA ASP A 123 -7.53 -3.34 9.31
C ASP A 123 -7.60 -2.54 8.00
N ASP A 124 -8.42 -1.50 8.00
CA ASP A 124 -8.60 -0.59 6.86
C ASP A 124 -7.66 0.63 6.96
N ASP A 125 -6.99 0.83 8.11
CA ASP A 125 -6.13 1.98 8.37
C ASP A 125 -4.66 1.56 8.36
N VAL A 126 -4.20 1.09 7.20
CA VAL A 126 -2.81 0.68 6.95
C VAL A 126 -1.83 1.79 7.34
N GLN A 127 -2.20 3.06 7.14
CA GLN A 127 -1.39 4.19 7.56
C GLN A 127 -1.11 4.17 9.06
N ALA A 128 -2.09 3.79 9.90
CA ALA A 128 -1.90 3.66 11.34
C ALA A 128 -0.97 2.50 11.68
N THR A 129 -1.11 1.34 11.03
CA THR A 129 -0.21 0.18 11.18
C THR A 129 1.24 0.58 10.89
N VAL A 130 1.47 1.27 9.78
CA VAL A 130 2.81 1.68 9.35
C VAL A 130 3.37 2.79 10.25
N ASN A 131 2.55 3.74 10.69
CA ASN A 131 2.96 4.76 11.67
C ASN A 131 3.42 4.15 13.00
N GLU A 132 2.76 3.07 13.46
CA GLU A 132 3.19 2.33 14.66
C GLU A 132 4.64 1.85 14.51
N VAL A 133 5.02 1.42 13.31
CA VAL A 133 6.37 0.92 13.03
C VAL A 133 7.39 2.05 12.94
N TYR A 134 7.04 3.15 12.26
CA TYR A 134 7.92 4.32 12.19
C TYR A 134 8.20 4.92 13.57
N ASP A 135 7.22 4.92 14.48
CA ASP A 135 7.37 5.40 15.85
C ASP A 135 8.27 4.50 16.74
N GLN A 136 8.58 3.27 16.30
CA GLN A 136 9.46 2.33 17.01
C GLN A 136 10.95 2.54 16.70
N ARG A 137 11.29 3.37 15.71
CA ARG A 137 12.67 3.64 15.25
C ARG A 137 13.30 4.82 16.00
#